data_AF-A0A5D2F1C1-F1
#
_entry.id   AF-A0A5D2F1C1-F1
#
_cell.length_a   1.000
_cell.length_b   1.000
_cell.length_c   1.000
_cell.angle_alpha   90.00
_cell.angle_beta   90.00
_cell.angle_gamma   90.00
#
_symmetry.space_group_name_H-M   'P 1'
#
loop_
_entity.id
_entity.type
_entity.pdbx_description
1 polymer ?
#
loop_
_entity_poly.entity_id
_entity_poly.type
_entity_poly.pdbx_seq_one_letter_code
_entity_poly.pdbx_strand_id
1 'polypeptide(L)'
;MELDLKFRILNGEMALRVEEPFLIDDIKEAVWHCDESKAPGPDGLNLCFFRKSWEIVKEDLFRLMSNFFILGKLEKSINSSFITLIPVS
;
A
#
# COMPACT_ATOMS: atom_id res chain seq x y z
N MET A 1 6.31 13.26 32.09
CA MET A 1 6.05 14.22 31.01
C MET A 1 4.98 13.58 30.14
N GLU A 2 3.73 13.94 30.36
CA GLU A 2 2.59 13.44 29.57
C GLU A 2 2.48 14.32 28.33
N LEU A 3 2.70 13.73 27.15
CA LEU A 3 2.47 14.40 25.89
C LEU A 3 0.96 14.37 25.64
N ASP A 4 0.28 15.50 25.88
CA ASP A 4 -1.14 15.70 25.50
C ASP A 4 -1.26 15.79 23.97
N LEU A 5 -1.20 14.63 23.32
CA LEU A 5 -1.37 14.50 21.88
C LEU A 5 -2.86 14.36 21.58
N LYS A 6 -3.48 15.46 21.15
CA LYS A 6 -4.87 15.48 20.65
C LYS A 6 -4.94 14.89 19.25
N PHE A 7 -4.94 13.56 19.16
CA PHE A 7 -5.15 12.87 17.90
C PHE A 7 -6.60 13.01 17.44
N ARG A 8 -6.80 13.09 16.12
CA ARG A 8 -8.13 12.95 15.53
C ARG A 8 -8.56 11.50 15.72
N ILE A 9 -9.71 11.30 16.35
CA ILE A 9 -10.31 9.99 16.58
C ILE A 9 -11.38 9.78 15.51
N LEU A 10 -11.39 8.60 14.91
CA LEU A 10 -12.45 8.21 13.98
C LEU A 10 -13.79 8.11 14.74
N ASN A 11 -14.88 8.55 14.11
CA ASN A 11 -16.20 8.27 14.66
C ASN A 11 -16.53 6.76 14.52
N GLY A 12 -17.53 6.27 15.25
CA GLY A 12 -17.84 4.83 15.30
C GLY A 12 -18.11 4.21 13.91
N GLU A 13 -18.75 4.96 13.01
CA GLU A 13 -19.02 4.49 11.64
C GLU A 13 -17.74 4.38 10.81
N MET A 14 -16.85 5.38 10.88
CA MET A 14 -15.55 5.34 10.20
C MET A 14 -14.65 4.24 10.75
N ALA A 15 -14.73 3.95 12.06
CA ALA A 15 -13.99 2.87 12.68
C ALA A 15 -14.46 1.49 12.17
N LEU A 16 -15.77 1.29 11.97
CA LEU A 16 -16.27 0.05 11.40
C LEU A 16 -15.80 -0.12 9.95
N ARG A 17 -15.79 0.95 9.15
CA ARG A 17 -15.36 0.89 7.75
C ARG A 17 -13.90 0.47 7.55
N VAL A 18 -13.01 0.79 8.48
CA VAL A 18 -11.59 0.37 8.39
C VAL A 18 -11.37 -1.10 8.76
N GLU A 19 -12.37 -1.76 9.35
CA GLU A 19 -12.35 -3.19 9.68
C GLU A 19 -13.03 -4.06 8.61
N GLU A 20 -13.58 -3.46 7.55
CA GLU A 20 -14.21 -4.20 6.45
C GLU A 20 -13.18 -4.84 5.51
N PRO A 21 -13.49 -5.99 4.88
CA PRO A 21 -12.61 -6.58 3.87
C PRO A 21 -12.39 -5.64 2.69
N PHE A 22 -11.17 -5.62 2.16
CA PHE A 22 -10.83 -4.82 0.99
C PHE A 22 -11.67 -5.18 -0.23
N LEU A 23 -12.16 -4.18 -0.95
CA LEU A 23 -12.71 -4.32 -2.29
C LEU A 23 -11.60 -4.13 -3.33
N ILE A 24 -11.82 -4.67 -4.54
CA ILE A 24 -10.88 -4.48 -5.64
C ILE A 24 -10.75 -3.00 -6.03
N ASP A 25 -11.82 -2.23 -5.88
CA ASP A 25 -11.84 -0.80 -6.14
C ASP A 25 -11.04 -0.02 -5.09
N ASP A 26 -11.07 -0.42 -3.81
CA ASP A 26 -10.23 0.19 -2.76
C ASP A 26 -8.74 0.04 -3.09
N ILE A 27 -8.36 -1.17 -3.52
CA ILE A 27 -6.98 -1.49 -3.91
C ILE A 27 -6.59 -0.68 -5.15
N LYS A 28 -7.48 -0.58 -6.14
CA LYS A 28 -7.25 0.21 -7.35
C LYS A 28 -7.06 1.68 -6.99
N GLU A 29 -7.95 2.23 -6.17
CA GLU A 29 -7.88 3.62 -5.73
C GLU A 29 -6.56 3.90 -5.02
N ALA A 30 -6.11 3.01 -4.14
CA ALA A 30 -4.81 3.14 -3.46
C ALA A 30 -3.63 3.18 -4.46
N VAL A 31 -3.63 2.30 -5.47
CA VAL A 31 -2.61 2.30 -6.54
C VAL A 31 -2.63 3.61 -7.35
N TRP A 32 -3.81 4.18 -7.59
CA TRP A 32 -4.00 5.44 -8.32
C TRP A 32 -3.71 6.70 -7.49
N HIS A 33 -3.71 6.60 -6.17
CA HIS A 33 -3.26 7.69 -5.29
C HIS A 33 -1.75 7.74 -5.10
N CYS A 34 -1.04 6.62 -5.33
CA CYS A 34 0.42 6.55 -5.23
C CYS A 34 1.11 7.24 -6.41
N ASP A 35 2.06 8.14 -6.16
CA ASP A 35 2.83 8.82 -7.22
C ASP A 35 3.52 7.82 -8.17
N GLU A 36 3.36 8.01 -9.49
CA GLU A 36 3.96 7.16 -10.52
C GLU A 36 5.47 7.30 -10.60
N SER A 37 6.02 8.44 -10.18
CA SER A 37 7.44 8.79 -10.28
C SER A 37 8.29 8.28 -9.10
N LYS A 38 7.70 7.46 -8.21
CA LYS A 38 8.44 6.80 -7.13
C LYS A 38 9.60 5.98 -7.69
N ALA A 39 10.66 5.90 -6.89
CA ALA A 39 11.85 5.14 -7.23
C ALA A 39 11.46 3.69 -7.61
N PRO A 40 12.05 3.14 -8.67
CA PRO A 40 11.79 1.77 -9.06
C PRO A 40 12.36 0.80 -8.03
N GLY A 41 11.79 -0.41 -7.99
CA GLY A 41 12.40 -1.54 -7.31
C GLY A 41 13.72 -1.97 -7.97
N PRO A 42 14.40 -2.97 -7.41
CA PRO A 42 15.62 -3.57 -8.00
C PRO A 42 15.38 -4.18 -9.38
N ASP A 43 14.12 -4.49 -9.70
CA ASP A 43 13.65 -4.99 -10.99
C ASP A 43 13.48 -3.88 -12.05
N GLY A 44 13.65 -2.61 -11.66
CA GLY A 44 13.44 -1.46 -12.54
C GLY A 44 11.96 -1.07 -12.70
N LEU A 45 11.03 -1.72 -11.98
CA LEU A 45 9.61 -1.43 -12.05
C LEU A 45 9.19 -0.47 -10.93
N ASN A 46 8.35 0.50 -11.27
CA ASN A 46 7.75 1.42 -10.30
C ASN A 46 6.22 1.27 -10.27
N LEU A 47 5.54 2.12 -9.50
CA LEU A 47 4.07 2.10 -9.38
C LEU A 47 3.33 2.31 -10.71
N CYS A 48 3.96 2.92 -11.72
CA CYS A 48 3.40 3.05 -13.06
C CYS A 48 3.16 1.67 -13.72
N PHE A 49 3.98 0.67 -13.40
CA PHE A 49 3.77 -0.72 -13.88
C PHE A 49 2.41 -1.26 -13.42
N PHE A 50 2.07 -1.12 -12.14
CA PHE A 50 0.81 -1.61 -11.58
C PHE A 50 -0.40 -0.93 -12.22
N ARG A 51 -0.30 0.37 -12.55
CA ARG A 51 -1.35 1.10 -13.26
C ARG A 51 -1.51 0.60 -14.70
N LYS A 52 -0.41 0.49 -15.44
CA LYS A 52 -0.40 0.06 -16.85
C LYS A 52 -0.82 -1.39 -17.05
N SER A 53 -0.45 -2.25 -16.11
CA SER A 53 -0.70 -3.69 -16.15
C SER A 53 -1.90 -4.10 -15.27
N TRP A 54 -2.76 -3.16 -14.86
CA TRP A 54 -3.83 -3.40 -13.88
C TRP A 54 -4.69 -4.62 -14.22
N GLU A 55 -5.12 -4.75 -15.48
CA GLU A 55 -5.96 -5.87 -15.91
C GLU A 55 -5.29 -7.25 -15.74
N ILE A 56 -3.97 -7.29 -15.71
CA ILE A 56 -3.16 -8.50 -15.51
C ILE A 56 -2.94 -8.75 -14.01
N VAL A 57 -2.56 -7.71 -13.25
CA VAL A 57 -2.08 -7.87 -11.86
C VAL A 57 -3.18 -7.75 -10.79
N LYS A 58 -4.37 -7.25 -11.14
CA LYS A 58 -5.44 -6.94 -10.17
C LYS A 58 -5.87 -8.13 -9.33
N GLU A 59 -5.93 -9.34 -9.90
CA GLU A 59 -6.36 -10.53 -9.16
C GLU A 59 -5.33 -10.98 -8.14
N ASP A 60 -4.05 -10.94 -8.51
CA ASP A 60 -2.96 -11.32 -7.60
C ASP A 60 -2.84 -10.32 -6.45
N LEU A 61 -2.98 -9.02 -6.74
CA LEU A 61 -2.97 -7.98 -5.73
C LEU A 61 -4.18 -8.10 -4.79
N PHE A 62 -5.37 -8.39 -5.33
CA PHE A 62 -6.56 -8.63 -4.53
C PHE A 62 -6.40 -9.85 -3.61
N ARG A 63 -5.87 -10.97 -4.12
CA ARG A 63 -5.59 -12.17 -3.32
C ARG A 63 -4.58 -11.89 -2.22
N LEU A 64 -3.51 -11.16 -2.54
CA LEU A 64 -2.49 -10.77 -1.56
C LEU A 64 -3.10 -9.94 -0.41
N MET A 65 -3.87 -8.91 -0.73
CA MET A 65 -4.51 -8.05 0.27
C MET A 65 -5.59 -8.79 1.08
N SER A 66 -6.36 -9.66 0.44
CA SER A 66 -7.36 -10.51 1.12
C SER A 66 -6.70 -11.47 2.11
N ASN A 67 -5.59 -12.10 1.70
CA ASN A 67 -4.82 -12.98 2.59
C ASN A 67 -4.21 -12.20 3.76
N PHE A 68 -3.69 -10.99 3.50
CA PHE A 68 -3.19 -10.12 4.55
C PHE A 68 -4.27 -9.78 5.57
N PHE A 69 -5.47 -9.39 5.10
CA PHE A 69 -6.61 -9.07 5.94
C PHE A 69 -6.99 -10.24 6.87
N ILE A 70 -7.05 -11.46 6.33
CA ILE A 70 -7.44 -12.66 7.10
C ILE A 70 -6.34 -13.12 8.05
N LEU A 71 -5.08 -13.13 7.62
CA LEU A 71 -3.97 -13.74 8.35
C LEU A 71 -3.19 -12.76 9.22
N GLY A 72 -3.36 -11.46 9.00
CA GLY A 72 -2.55 -10.40 9.61
C GLY A 72 -1.07 -10.47 9.25
N LYS A 73 -0.72 -11.10 8.12
CA LYS A 73 0.68 -11.37 7.71
C LYS A 73 0.91 -10.97 6.26
N LEU A 74 1.98 -10.21 6.04
CA LEU A 74 2.56 -9.97 4.72
C LEU A 74 3.80 -10.82 4.55
N GLU A 75 4.11 -11.15 3.29
CA GLU A 75 5.38 -11.81 2.97
C GLU A 75 6.55 -10.90 3.37
N LYS A 76 7.59 -11.47 4.00
CA LYS A 76 8.72 -10.70 4.51
C LYS A 76 9.47 -9.92 3.41
N SER A 77 9.43 -10.42 2.19
CA SER A 77 10.02 -9.80 1.01
C SER A 77 9.42 -8.43 0.68
N ILE A 78 8.13 -8.20 0.99
CA ILE A 78 7.41 -6.95 0.69
C ILE A 78 8.00 -5.76 1.45
N ASN A 79 8.50 -5.98 2.68
CA ASN A 79 9.10 -4.93 3.50
C ASN A 79 10.61 -4.75 3.25
N SER A 80 11.17 -5.41 2.23
CA SER A 80 12.57 -5.23 1.86
C SER A 80 12.76 -3.86 1.20
N SER A 81 13.62 -3.02 1.77
CA SER A 81 13.93 -1.69 1.24
C SER A 81 15.37 -1.63 0.74
N PHE A 82 15.57 -0.93 -0.37
CA PHE A 82 16.89 -0.67 -0.94
C PHE A 82 17.26 0.80 -0.71
N ILE A 83 18.48 1.03 -0.25
CA ILE A 83 19.01 2.38 -0.03
C ILE A 83 20.03 2.65 -1.13
N THR A 84 19.84 3.73 -1.88
CA THR A 84 20.80 4.20 -2.87
C THR A 84 21.21 5.64 -2.55
N LEU A 85 22.48 5.97 -2.79
CA LEU A 85 23.00 7.33 -2.63
C LEU A 85 22.72 8.12 -3.90
N ILE A 86 22.10 9.29 -3.76
CA ILE A 86 21.97 10.25 -4.87
C ILE A 86 23.25 11.11 -4.85
N PRO A 87 24.10 11.08 -5.91
CA PRO A 87 25.25 11.96 -5.97
C PRO A 87 24.77 13.41 -6.09
N VAL A 88 25.27 14.27 -5.19
CA VAL A 88 25.10 15.72 -5.31
C VAL A 88 26.37 16.24 -5.99
N SER A 89 26.23 16.75 -7.22
CA SER A 89 27.28 17.46 -7.96
C SER A 89 27.29 18.94 -7.60
#